data_AF-A0A5E7XTF3-F1
#
_entry.id   AF-A0A5E7XTF3-F1
#
_cell.length_a   1.000
_cell.length_b   1.000
_cell.length_c   1.000
_cell.angle_alpha   90.00
_cell.angle_beta   90.00
_cell.angle_gamma   90.00
#
_symmetry.space_group_name_H-M   'P 1'
#
loop_
_entity.id
_entity.type
_entity.pdbx_description
1 polymer ?
#
loop_
_entity_poly.entity_id
_entity_poly.type
_entity_poly.pdbx_seq_one_letter_code
_entity_poly.pdbx_strand_id
1 'polypeptide(L)' 'MNLSQTEAYRNAAAQERSEAQRSTLPLVRQRHLRSAEAWDAMASQGEMTERLAQANADNRVKQPYQRPSSAEST' A
#
# COMPACT_ATOMS: atom_id res chain seq x y z
N MET A 1 2.86 14.05 -13.44
CA MET A 1 2.41 12.67 -13.20
C MET A 1 1.93 12.59 -11.77
N ASN A 2 0.71 12.12 -11.52
CA ASN A 2 0.22 11.89 -10.16
C ASN A 2 0.79 10.53 -9.72
N LEU A 3 1.60 10.53 -8.66
CA LEU A 3 2.16 9.30 -8.09
C LEU A 3 1.04 8.46 -7.48
N SER A 4 1.18 7.14 -7.49
CA SER A 4 0.28 6.29 -6.70
C SER A 4 0.45 6.61 -5.21
N GLN A 5 -0.57 6.37 -4.41
CA GLN A 5 -0.50 6.63 -2.96
C GLN A 5 0.62 5.81 -2.30
N THR A 6 0.79 4.57 -2.75
CA THR A 6 1.87 3.67 -2.34
C THR A 6 3.24 4.24 -2.71
N GLU A 7 3.41 4.75 -3.93
CA GLU A 7 4.65 5.40 -4.36
C GLU A 7 4.95 6.67 -3.56
N ALA A 8 3.92 7.46 -3.21
CA ALA A 8 4.08 8.62 -2.35
C ALA A 8 4.60 8.24 -0.96
N TYR A 9 4.12 7.14 -0.38
CA TYR A 9 4.64 6.62 0.89
C TYR A 9 6.08 6.11 0.78
N ARG A 10 6.44 5.41 -0.30
CA ARG A 10 7.84 5.00 -0.55
C ARG A 10 8.78 6.20 -0.67
N ASN A 11 8.35 7.24 -1.39
CA ASN A 11 9.13 8.46 -1.53
C ASN A 11 9.30 9.19 -0.20
N ALA A 12 8.24 9.28 0.62
CA ALA A 12 8.31 9.84 1.96
C ALA A 12 9.30 9.06 2.86
N ALA A 13 9.25 7.71 2.82
CA ALA A 13 10.18 6.87 3.57
C ALA A 13 11.64 7.08 3.15
N ALA A 14 11.89 7.23 1.85
CA ALA A 14 13.23 7.51 1.32
C ALA A 14 13.73 8.91 1.74
N GLN A 15 12.85 9.91 1.72
CA GLN A 15 13.18 11.26 2.17
C GLN A 15 13.56 11.27 3.65
N GLU A 16 12.77 10.64 4.52
CA GLU A 16 13.04 10.54 5.95
C GLU A 16 14.38 9.83 6.24
N ARG A 17 14.71 8.76 5.50
CA ARG A 17 16.04 8.13 5.60
C ARG A 17 17.18 9.08 5.23
N SER A 18 16.99 9.88 4.19
CA SER A 18 17.99 10.87 3.78
C SER A 18 18.18 11.95 4.85
N GLU A 19 17.10 12.44 5.45
CA GLU A 19 17.18 13.39 6.57
C GLU A 19 17.84 12.77 7.81
N ALA A 20 17.56 11.49 8.10
CA ALA A 20 18.25 10.76 9.18
C ALA A 20 19.78 10.70 8.97
N GLN A 21 20.22 10.49 7.73
CA GLN A 21 21.65 10.46 7.36
C GLN A 21 22.31 11.84 7.54
N ARG A 22 21.60 12.93 7.21
CA ARG A 22 22.10 14.30 7.35
C ARG A 22 22.08 14.79 8.79
N SER A 23 21.21 14.24 9.64
CA SER A 23 21.08 14.66 11.03
C SER A 23 22.32 14.29 11.85
N THR A 24 22.90 15.29 12.52
CA THR A 24 24.00 15.14 13.48
C THR A 24 23.51 14.87 14.91
N LEU A 25 22.26 15.23 15.21
CA LEU A 25 21.63 15.00 16.52
C LEU A 25 21.04 13.58 16.59
N PRO A 26 21.42 12.75 17.58
CA PRO A 26 20.95 11.35 17.67
C PRO A 26 19.44 11.20 17.78
N LEU A 27 18.79 12.05 18.59
CA LEU A 27 17.33 11.99 18.79
C LEU A 27 16.56 12.37 17.52
N VAL A 28 17.04 13.38 16.78
CA VAL A 28 16.45 13.80 15.51
C VAL A 28 16.63 12.70 14.45
N ARG A 29 17.82 12.10 14.38
CA ARG A 29 18.06 10.92 13.52
C ARG A 29 17.10 9.78 13.83
N GLN A 30 16.93 9.43 15.11
CA GLN A 30 16.00 8.36 15.50
C GLN A 30 14.55 8.69 15.14
N ARG A 31 14.12 9.95 15.29
CA ARG A 31 12.79 10.39 14.87
C ARG A 31 12.57 10.16 13.37
N HIS A 32 13.51 10.58 12.54
CA HIS A 32 13.44 10.38 11.08
C HIS A 32 13.39 8.89 10.71
N LEU A 33 14.22 8.05 11.35
CA LEU A 33 14.19 6.60 11.12
C LEU A 33 12.83 5.98 11.47
N ARG A 34 12.24 6.33 12.63
CA ARG A 34 10.89 5.86 13.00
C ARG A 34 9.82 6.35 12.02
N SER A 35 9.95 7.57 11.52
CA SER A 35 9.05 8.10 10.50
C SER A 35 9.18 7.31 9.20
N ALA A 36 10.40 6.99 8.76
CA ALA A 36 10.64 6.18 7.59
C ALA A 36 10.03 4.78 7.71
N GLU A 37 10.18 4.14 8.87
CA GLU A 37 9.56 2.84 9.17
C GLU A 37 8.03 2.89 9.09
N ALA A 38 7.41 3.94 9.64
CA ALA A 38 5.96 4.12 9.57
C ALA A 38 5.47 4.32 8.12
N TRP A 39 6.19 5.11 7.32
CA TRP A 39 5.87 5.29 5.90
C TRP A 39 6.01 3.99 5.10
N ASP A 40 7.05 3.19 5.35
CA ASP A 40 7.21 1.90 4.69
C ASP A 40 6.15 0.87 5.10
N ALA A 41 5.72 0.89 6.36
CA ALA A 41 4.62 0.03 6.80
C ALA A 41 3.33 0.35 6.05
N MET A 42 3.01 1.64 5.88
CA MET A 42 1.86 2.08 5.09
C MET A 42 2.00 1.72 3.61
N ALA A 43 3.19 1.90 3.02
CA ALA A 43 3.44 1.49 1.64
C ALA A 43 3.23 -0.03 1.47
N SER A 44 3.77 -0.84 2.37
CA SER A 44 3.66 -2.31 2.30
C SER A 44 2.20 -2.78 2.45
N GLN A 45 1.41 -2.12 3.30
CA GLN A 45 -0.03 -2.36 3.39
C GLN A 45 -0.75 -1.97 2.09
N GLY A 46 -0.42 -0.80 1.52
CA GLY A 46 -0.95 -0.35 0.23
C GLY A 46 -0.69 -1.36 -0.90
N GLU A 47 0.55 -1.83 -1.03
CA GLU A 47 0.94 -2.85 -2.03
C GLU A 47 0.14 -4.16 -1.86
N MET A 48 -0.08 -4.58 -0.62
CA MET A 48 -0.89 -5.78 -0.34
C MET A 48 -2.36 -5.57 -0.74
N THR A 49 -2.93 -4.42 -0.41
CA THR A 49 -4.31 -4.07 -0.77
C THR A 49 -4.48 -3.97 -2.28
N GLU A 50 -3.54 -3.33 -2.99
CA GLU A 50 -3.54 -3.25 -4.46
C GLU A 50 -3.48 -4.64 -5.09
N ARG A 51 -2.61 -5.52 -4.59
CA ARG A 51 -2.52 -6.91 -5.07
C ARG A 51 -3.83 -7.68 -4.87
N LEU A 52 -4.47 -7.55 -3.70
CA LEU A 52 -5.76 -8.19 -3.43
C LEU A 52 -6.87 -7.62 -4.31
N ALA A 53 -6.89 -6.31 -4.53
CA ALA A 53 -7.85 -5.66 -5.42
C ALA A 53 -7.70 -6.17 -6.87
N GLN A 54 -6.47 -6.29 -7.37
CA GLN A 54 -6.20 -6.85 -8.70
C GLN A 54 -6.64 -8.31 -8.81
N ALA A 55 -6.30 -9.15 -7.83
CA ALA A 55 -6.73 -10.55 -7.82
C ALA A 55 -8.26 -10.70 -7.79
N ASN A 56 -8.95 -9.83 -7.05
CA ASN A 56 -10.40 -9.80 -7.02
C ASN A 56 -11.01 -9.32 -8.35
N ALA A 57 -10.40 -8.34 -9.01
CA ALA A 57 -10.81 -7.90 -10.33
C ALA A 57 -10.68 -9.03 -11.36
N ASP A 58 -9.54 -9.73 -11.36
CA ASP A 58 -9.30 -10.86 -12.27
C ASP A 58 -10.29 -12.01 -12.01
N ASN A 59 -10.63 -12.29 -10.75
CA ASN A 59 -11.63 -13.29 -10.39
C ASN A 59 -13.04 -12.90 -10.86
N ARG A 60 -13.43 -11.63 -10.77
CA ARG A 60 -14.72 -11.13 -11.29
C ARG A 60 -14.81 -11.24 -12.80
N VAL A 61 -13.69 -11.06 -13.52
CA VAL A 61 -13.64 -11.26 -14.98
C VAL A 61 -13.79 -12.74 -15.34
N LYS A 62 -13.18 -13.64 -14.56
CA LYS A 62 -13.27 -15.11 -14.80
C LYS A 62 -14.62 -15.71 -14.40
N GLN A 63 -15.29 -15.15 -13.40
CA GLN A 63 -16.63 -15.54 -12.97
C GLN A 63 -17.54 -14.31 -12.94
N PRO A 64 -17.99 -13.83 -14.11
CA PRO A 64 -18.93 -12.73 -14.17
C PRO A 64 -20.24 -13.23 -13.58
N TYR A 65 -20.53 -12.79 -12.34
CA TYR A 65 -21.72 -13.08 -11.54
C TYR A 65 -22.51 -14.32 -12.02
N GLN A 66 -22.24 -15.49 -11.43
CA GLN A 66 -23.22 -16.56 -11.47
C GLN A 66 -24.48 -16.02 -10.78
N ARG A 67 -25.41 -15.51 -11.58
CA ARG A 67 -26.76 -15.18 -11.13
C ARG A 67 -27.27 -16.45 -10.45
N PRO A 68 -27.68 -16.42 -9.17
CA PRO A 68 -28.36 -17.56 -8.60
C PRO A 68 -29.53 -17.83 -9.53
N SER A 69 -29.50 -18.94 -10.26
CA SER A 69 -30.68 -19.35 -11.00
C SER A 69 -31.70 -19.60 -9.91
N SER A 70 -32.70 -18.74 -9.82
CA SER A 70 -33.96 -19.04 -9.18
C SER A 70 -34.57 -20.21 -9.96
N ALA A 71 -34.03 -21.41 -9.71
CA ALA A 71 -34.67 -22.65 -10.05
C ALA A 71 -35.79 -22.77 -9.03
N GLU A 72 -36.95 -22.29 -9.48
CA GLU A 72 -38.26 -22.80 -9.11
C GLU A 72 -38.15 -24.29 -8.75
N SER A 73 -38.49 -24.63 -7.51
CA SER A 73 -39.01 -25.95 -7.19
C SER A 73 -40.32 -25.72 -6.47
N THR A 74 -41.38 -25.87 -7.27
CA THR A 74 -42.78 -26.04 -6.89
C THR A 74 -42.95 -27.24 -5.95
#